data_AF-A0A7S1MQG5-F1
#
_entry.id   AF-A0A7S1MQG5-F1
#
_cell.length_a   1.000
_cell.length_b   1.000
_cell.length_c   1.000
_cell.angle_alpha   90.00
_cell.angle_beta   90.00
_cell.angle_gamma   90.00
#
_symmetry.space_group_name_H-M   'P 1'
#
loop_
_entity.id
_entity.type
_entity.pdbx_description
1 polymer ?
#
loop_
_entity_poly.entity_id
_entity_poly.type
_entity_poly.pdbx_seq_one_letter_code
_entity_poly.pdbx_strand_id
1 'polypeptide(L)'
;EAGAVPRLRRLQFPNDGDPNTLVPVVTIVGSDYGQPRDGTFGIARFGALSAVAELDATSLVIADSDSTRLVQLDNGTVTTSAGALTTGFHDGLADAAFGGPIKQLAPLGNYTLVVDSANDAVRLQQLVNLSVIPDSTASDRGFTSYGSPFANDLKVKDANLFVAVDSR
;
A
#
# COMPACT_ATOMS: atom_id res chain seq x y z
N GLU A 1 3.62 20.42 -19.45
CA GLU A 1 3.80 20.61 -18.00
C GLU A 1 4.48 19.37 -17.44
N ALA A 2 5.55 19.52 -16.67
CA ALA A 2 6.15 18.36 -16.00
C ALA A 2 5.16 17.91 -14.92
N GLY A 3 4.58 16.71 -15.08
CA GLY A 3 3.61 16.16 -14.14
C GLY A 3 4.16 16.11 -12.71
N ALA A 4 3.27 16.16 -11.71
CA ALA A 4 3.65 16.07 -10.31
C ALA A 4 4.45 14.77 -10.05
N VAL A 5 5.61 14.89 -9.40
CA VAL A 5 6.44 13.75 -9.01
C VAL A 5 5.83 13.10 -7.77
N PRO A 6 5.39 11.83 -7.83
CA PRO A 6 4.79 11.18 -6.66
C PRO A 6 5.82 11.00 -5.54
N ARG A 7 5.44 11.40 -4.33
CA ARG A 7 6.31 11.41 -3.15
C ARG A 7 5.54 10.99 -1.92
N LEU A 8 6.14 10.13 -1.10
CA LEU A 8 5.67 9.93 0.27
C LEU A 8 6.21 11.05 1.14
N ARG A 9 5.33 11.75 1.85
CA ARG A 9 5.67 12.91 2.68
C ARG A 9 5.19 12.69 4.11
N ARG A 10 5.97 13.18 5.07
CA ARG A 10 5.61 13.22 6.49
C ARG A 10 5.25 14.63 6.89
N LEU A 11 4.11 14.76 7.58
CA LEU A 11 3.68 15.94 8.30
C LEU A 11 3.78 15.61 9.78
N GLN A 12 4.66 16.32 10.51
CA GLN A 12 4.86 16.06 11.94
C GLN A 12 4.13 17.11 12.78
N PHE A 13 2.96 16.73 13.29
CA PHE A 13 2.18 17.58 14.18
C PHE A 13 2.92 17.76 15.51
N PRO A 14 3.04 19.00 16.00
CA PRO A 14 3.56 19.26 17.34
C PRO A 14 2.56 18.77 18.40
N ASN A 15 3.08 18.29 19.53
CA ASN A 15 2.27 17.88 20.68
C ASN A 15 1.94 19.09 21.58
N ASP A 16 1.60 20.23 21.00
CA ASP A 16 1.34 21.49 21.70
C ASP A 16 -0.16 21.80 21.85
N GLY A 17 -1.04 21.06 21.17
CA GLY A 17 -2.49 21.22 21.24
C GLY A 17 -3.04 22.39 20.42
N ASP A 18 -2.20 23.10 19.65
CA ASP A 18 -2.65 24.18 18.76
C ASP A 18 -2.85 23.64 17.34
N PRO A 19 -4.09 23.60 16.83
CA PRO A 19 -4.36 23.14 15.47
C PRO A 19 -3.77 24.06 14.38
N ASN A 20 -3.27 25.25 14.74
CA ASN A 20 -2.71 26.22 13.81
C ASN A 20 -1.17 26.22 13.76
N THR A 21 -0.49 25.41 14.58
CA THR A 21 0.97 25.37 14.52
C THR A 21 1.42 24.86 13.16
N LEU A 22 2.34 25.58 12.54
CA LEU A 22 2.89 25.22 11.24
C LEU A 22 3.59 23.85 11.32
N VAL A 23 3.13 22.92 10.49
CA VAL A 23 3.66 21.56 10.44
C VAL A 23 4.74 21.47 9.38
N PRO A 24 6.00 21.09 9.72
CA PRO A 24 7.02 20.86 8.71
C PRO A 24 6.62 19.67 7.82
N VAL A 25 6.71 19.88 6.51
CA VAL A 25 6.51 18.84 5.49
C VAL A 25 7.87 18.34 5.03
N VAL A 26 8.16 17.05 5.24
CA VAL A 26 9.40 16.42 4.81
C VAL A 26 9.10 15.36 3.75
N THR A 27 9.88 15.34 2.67
CA THR A 27 9.84 14.21 1.72
C THR A 27 10.60 13.03 2.33
N ILE A 28 9.92 11.90 2.47
CA ILE A 28 10.56 10.65 2.93
C ILE A 28 11.26 9.98 1.73
N VAL A 29 10.52 9.79 0.64
CA VAL A 29 10.96 9.04 -0.56
C VAL A 29 10.17 9.46 -1.80
N GLY A 30 10.75 9.24 -2.99
CA GLY A 30 10.14 9.54 -4.30
C GLY A 30 10.82 10.70 -5.04
N SER A 31 12.11 10.58 -5.31
CA SER A 31 12.84 11.59 -6.10
C SER A 31 12.73 11.29 -7.60
N ASP A 32 12.38 12.34 -8.36
CA ASP A 32 12.35 12.40 -9.82
C ASP A 32 11.23 11.66 -10.55
N TYR A 33 10.97 12.10 -11.78
CA TYR A 33 10.01 11.50 -12.71
C TYR A 33 10.61 10.23 -13.33
N GLY A 34 9.82 9.16 -13.45
CA GLY A 34 10.27 7.93 -14.11
C GLY A 34 9.41 6.72 -13.79
N GLN A 35 9.80 5.57 -14.34
CA GLN A 35 9.13 4.30 -14.05
C GLN A 35 9.28 3.94 -12.56
N PRO A 36 8.25 3.30 -11.95
CA PRO A 36 8.34 2.74 -10.61
C PRO A 36 9.61 1.91 -10.45
N ARG A 37 10.29 2.08 -9.32
CA ARG A 37 11.55 1.39 -9.05
C ARG A 37 11.72 1.14 -7.56
N ASP A 38 12.09 -0.08 -7.20
CA ASP A 38 12.47 -0.45 -5.83
C ASP A 38 13.88 0.03 -5.47
N GLY A 39 14.16 0.13 -4.18
CA GLY A 39 15.47 0.50 -3.67
C GLY A 39 15.42 1.32 -2.39
N THR A 40 16.56 1.90 -2.01
CA THR A 40 16.64 2.83 -0.88
C THR A 40 15.90 4.13 -1.17
N PHE A 41 15.59 4.94 -0.16
CA PHE A 41 14.83 6.20 -0.31
C PHE A 41 15.40 7.19 -1.35
N GLY A 42 16.72 7.18 -1.59
CA GLY A 42 17.36 7.99 -2.64
C GLY A 42 17.25 7.43 -4.07
N ILE A 43 16.74 6.21 -4.25
CA ILE A 43 16.65 5.51 -5.54
C ILE A 43 15.20 5.15 -5.88
N ALA A 44 14.39 4.85 -4.87
CA ALA A 44 13.03 4.40 -5.04
C ALA A 44 12.16 5.46 -5.73
N ARG A 45 11.34 4.98 -6.67
CA ARG A 45 10.43 5.77 -7.50
C ARG A 45 9.05 5.15 -7.50
N PHE A 46 8.05 6.01 -7.64
CA PHE A 46 6.64 5.66 -7.67
C PHE A 46 6.02 6.12 -8.99
N GLY A 47 5.00 5.40 -9.43
CA GLY A 47 4.23 5.74 -10.64
C GLY A 47 3.06 6.66 -10.31
N ALA A 48 2.16 6.21 -9.45
CA ALA A 48 0.96 6.93 -9.06
C ALA A 48 0.48 6.46 -7.68
N LEU A 49 0.81 7.25 -6.65
CA LEU A 49 0.39 6.95 -5.28
C LEU A 49 -1.07 7.34 -5.06
N SER A 50 -1.83 6.47 -4.42
CA SER A 50 -3.28 6.63 -4.21
C SER A 50 -3.75 6.31 -2.78
N ALA A 51 -3.04 5.45 -2.06
CA ALA A 51 -3.39 5.06 -0.70
C ALA A 51 -2.15 4.71 0.14
N VAL A 52 -2.28 4.82 1.46
CA VAL A 52 -1.27 4.42 2.45
C VAL A 52 -1.97 3.75 3.64
N ALA A 53 -1.39 2.66 4.13
CA ALA A 53 -1.80 1.97 5.34
C ALA A 53 -0.56 1.73 6.22
N GLU A 54 -0.73 1.92 7.53
CA GLU A 54 0.28 1.57 8.53
C GLU A 54 0.21 0.07 8.82
N LEU A 55 1.28 -0.66 8.57
CA LEU A 55 1.35 -2.08 8.92
C LEU A 55 1.80 -2.25 10.37
N ASP A 56 2.82 -1.49 10.76
CA ASP A 56 3.36 -1.43 12.11
C ASP A 56 4.11 -0.10 12.31
N ALA A 57 4.73 0.08 13.47
CA ALA A 57 5.46 1.31 13.83
C ALA A 57 6.64 1.67 12.91
N THR A 58 7.10 0.72 12.10
CA THR A 58 8.27 0.83 11.22
C THR A 58 7.96 0.63 9.74
N SER A 59 6.75 0.17 9.40
CA SER A 59 6.41 -0.26 8.04
C SER A 59 5.11 0.36 7.55
N LEU A 60 5.12 0.82 6.31
CA LEU A 60 3.92 1.27 5.60
C LEU A 60 3.70 0.44 4.33
N VAL A 61 2.45 0.20 3.99
CA VAL A 61 2.06 -0.29 2.66
C VAL A 61 1.43 0.86 1.91
N ILE A 62 1.87 1.08 0.68
CA ILE A 62 1.31 2.11 -0.19
C ILE A 62 0.80 1.49 -1.49
N ALA A 63 -0.30 2.03 -1.99
CA ALA A 63 -0.77 1.72 -3.32
C ALA A 63 0.00 2.58 -4.33
N ASP A 64 0.57 1.93 -5.33
CA ASP A 64 1.29 2.56 -6.43
C ASP A 64 0.82 1.98 -7.76
N SER A 65 -0.07 2.70 -8.44
CA SER A 65 -0.71 2.23 -9.67
C SER A 65 -1.43 0.89 -9.44
N ASP A 66 -1.13 -0.13 -10.25
CA ASP A 66 -1.66 -1.49 -10.15
C ASP A 66 -0.73 -2.39 -9.32
N SER A 67 -0.13 -1.82 -8.27
CA SER A 67 0.77 -2.53 -7.37
C SER A 67 0.71 -1.98 -5.95
N THR A 68 1.19 -2.75 -4.99
CA THR A 68 1.46 -2.31 -3.62
C THR A 68 2.97 -2.27 -3.39
N ARG A 69 3.43 -1.29 -2.60
CA ARG A 69 4.83 -1.18 -2.18
C ARG A 69 4.90 -1.24 -0.65
N LEU A 70 5.86 -1.99 -0.14
CA LEU A 70 6.25 -1.99 1.27
C LEU A 70 7.38 -0.96 1.46
N VAL A 71 7.13 0.02 2.32
CA VAL A 71 8.08 1.06 2.73
C VAL A 71 8.55 0.74 4.15
N GLN A 72 9.84 0.44 4.29
CA GLN A 72 10.50 0.21 5.57
C GLN A 72 11.18 1.50 6.03
N LEU A 73 10.69 2.08 7.12
CA LEU A 73 11.12 3.40 7.62
C LEU A 73 12.43 3.33 8.40
N ASP A 74 12.72 2.19 9.00
CA ASP A 74 13.91 1.94 9.84
C ASP A 74 15.20 1.81 9.01
N ASN A 75 15.13 1.09 7.90
CA ASN A 75 16.25 0.82 6.99
C ASN A 75 16.19 1.65 5.70
N GLY A 76 15.13 2.42 5.50
CA GLY A 76 14.99 3.35 4.39
C GLY A 76 14.84 2.68 3.03
N THR A 77 14.11 1.57 2.95
CA THR A 77 13.91 0.80 1.71
C THR A 77 12.45 0.79 1.24
N VAL A 78 12.28 0.65 -0.06
CA VAL A 78 11.01 0.45 -0.74
C VAL A 78 11.12 -0.81 -1.60
N THR A 79 10.17 -1.72 -1.43
CA THR A 79 10.07 -2.95 -2.22
C THR A 79 8.65 -3.12 -2.76
N THR A 80 8.51 -3.72 -3.94
CA THR A 80 7.21 -4.11 -4.47
C THR A 80 6.70 -5.28 -3.63
N SER A 81 5.57 -5.09 -2.97
CA SER A 81 4.98 -6.10 -2.10
C SER A 81 3.99 -7.00 -2.84
N ALA A 82 3.27 -6.45 -3.82
CA ALA A 82 2.48 -7.23 -4.77
C ALA A 82 2.14 -6.44 -6.04
N GLY A 83 1.94 -7.11 -7.16
CA GLY A 83 1.54 -6.50 -8.43
C GLY A 83 2.66 -6.45 -9.46
N ALA A 84 2.36 -6.85 -10.71
CA ALA A 84 3.30 -6.80 -11.84
C ALA A 84 3.07 -5.60 -12.79
N LEU A 85 2.29 -4.59 -12.38
CA LEU A 85 1.82 -3.50 -13.25
C LEU A 85 1.04 -4.01 -14.48
N THR A 86 0.42 -5.18 -14.36
CA THR A 86 -0.47 -5.78 -15.36
C THR A 86 -1.88 -5.87 -14.80
N THR A 87 -2.84 -5.42 -15.61
CA THR A 87 -4.26 -5.49 -15.24
C THR A 87 -4.78 -6.94 -15.34
N GLY A 88 -5.52 -7.39 -14.34
CA GLY A 88 -6.15 -8.72 -14.34
C GLY A 88 -6.67 -9.11 -12.96
N PHE A 89 -7.07 -10.38 -12.81
CA PHE A 89 -7.50 -10.96 -11.52
C PHE A 89 -6.66 -12.20 -11.22
N HIS A 90 -5.52 -11.99 -10.55
CA HIS A 90 -4.62 -13.07 -10.15
C HIS A 90 -4.09 -12.81 -8.75
N ASP A 91 -4.21 -13.80 -7.88
CA ASP A 91 -3.64 -13.77 -6.53
C ASP A 91 -2.16 -14.17 -6.58
N GLY A 92 -1.32 -13.49 -5.82
CA GLY A 92 0.12 -13.67 -5.84
C GLY A 92 0.84 -12.53 -5.14
N LEU A 93 2.16 -12.52 -5.19
CA LEU A 93 2.95 -11.37 -4.72
C LEU A 93 3.41 -10.57 -5.93
N ALA A 94 4.66 -10.82 -6.36
CA ALA A 94 5.25 -10.13 -7.50
C ALA A 94 4.45 -10.29 -8.80
N ASP A 95 3.65 -11.34 -8.90
CA ASP A 95 2.81 -11.70 -10.04
C ASP A 95 1.30 -11.49 -9.79
N ALA A 96 0.92 -10.83 -8.68
CA ALA A 96 -0.46 -10.41 -8.51
C ALA A 96 -0.88 -9.53 -9.70
N ALA A 97 -2.12 -9.69 -10.12
CA ALA A 97 -2.75 -8.81 -11.10
C ALA A 97 -4.00 -8.21 -10.45
N PHE A 98 -4.09 -6.89 -10.45
CA PHE A 98 -5.24 -6.11 -9.96
C PHE A 98 -6.04 -5.57 -11.16
N GLY A 99 -7.32 -5.31 -10.98
CA GLY A 99 -8.23 -4.92 -12.06
C GLY A 99 -8.02 -3.48 -12.53
N GLY A 100 -7.17 -2.74 -11.81
CA GLY A 100 -6.78 -1.38 -12.10
C GLY A 100 -6.14 -0.73 -10.88
N PRO A 101 -6.05 0.61 -10.85
CA PRO A 101 -5.36 1.31 -9.79
C PRO A 101 -6.03 1.06 -8.44
N ILE A 102 -5.23 0.61 -7.47
CA ILE A 102 -5.70 0.39 -6.10
C ILE A 102 -6.02 1.76 -5.51
N LYS A 103 -7.23 1.97 -5.01
CA LYS A 103 -7.63 3.26 -4.42
C LYS A 103 -7.63 3.26 -2.90
N GLN A 104 -7.54 2.08 -2.30
CA GLN A 104 -7.65 1.93 -0.87
C GLN A 104 -6.90 0.73 -0.34
N LEU A 105 -6.27 0.96 0.82
CA LEU A 105 -5.66 -0.03 1.67
C LEU A 105 -6.22 0.11 3.09
N ALA A 106 -6.26 -0.99 3.83
CA ALA A 106 -6.56 -0.95 5.25
C ALA A 106 -5.76 -2.01 6.02
N PRO A 107 -5.18 -1.65 7.17
CA PRO A 107 -4.45 -2.61 7.98
C PRO A 107 -5.40 -3.57 8.71
N LEU A 108 -4.97 -4.84 8.84
CA LEU A 108 -5.66 -5.89 9.58
C LEU A 108 -4.63 -6.81 10.24
N GLY A 109 -4.13 -6.42 11.41
CA GLY A 109 -3.04 -7.16 12.08
C GLY A 109 -1.80 -7.23 11.16
N ASN A 110 -1.30 -8.43 10.90
CA ASN A 110 -0.15 -8.67 10.02
C ASN A 110 -0.51 -8.70 8.51
N TYR A 111 -1.72 -8.25 8.18
CA TYR A 111 -2.24 -8.24 6.82
C TYR A 111 -2.62 -6.82 6.40
N THR A 112 -2.67 -6.61 5.09
CA THR A 112 -3.29 -5.45 4.48
C THR A 112 -4.46 -5.91 3.62
N LEU A 113 -5.62 -5.29 3.82
CA LEU A 113 -6.76 -5.43 2.91
C LEU A 113 -6.55 -4.47 1.74
N VAL A 114 -6.68 -4.99 0.53
CA VAL A 114 -6.57 -4.26 -0.73
C VAL A 114 -7.95 -4.21 -1.38
N VAL A 115 -8.42 -3.01 -1.71
CA VAL A 115 -9.67 -2.84 -2.47
C VAL A 115 -9.36 -2.93 -3.96
N ASP A 116 -9.67 -4.06 -4.55
CA ASP A 116 -9.54 -4.31 -5.98
C ASP A 116 -10.88 -4.11 -6.68
N SER A 117 -11.33 -2.85 -6.66
CA SER A 117 -12.69 -2.45 -7.07
C SER A 117 -13.05 -2.81 -8.50
N ALA A 118 -12.07 -2.92 -9.40
CA ALA A 118 -12.31 -3.28 -10.79
C ALA A 118 -12.52 -4.79 -11.00
N ASN A 119 -12.19 -5.61 -9.99
CA ASN A 119 -12.45 -7.04 -9.97
C ASN A 119 -13.49 -7.44 -8.91
N ASP A 120 -14.22 -6.47 -8.33
CA ASP A 120 -15.25 -6.73 -7.31
C ASP A 120 -14.72 -7.57 -6.13
N ALA A 121 -13.51 -7.26 -5.70
CA ALA A 121 -12.79 -8.04 -4.69
C ALA A 121 -12.21 -7.17 -3.58
N VAL A 122 -12.28 -7.68 -2.36
CA VAL A 122 -11.41 -7.27 -1.27
C VAL A 122 -10.39 -8.37 -1.06
N ARG A 123 -9.11 -8.03 -1.23
CA ARG A 123 -8.02 -9.01 -1.18
C ARG A 123 -7.23 -8.87 0.10
N LEU A 124 -6.94 -9.98 0.75
CA LEU A 124 -6.09 -10.04 1.92
C LEU A 124 -4.65 -10.29 1.50
N GLN A 125 -3.75 -9.37 1.78
CA GLN A 125 -2.31 -9.48 1.51
C GLN A 125 -1.56 -9.71 2.82
N GLN A 126 -0.91 -10.86 2.96
CA GLN A 126 0.00 -11.11 4.09
C GLN A 126 1.40 -10.59 3.78
N LEU A 127 1.90 -9.69 4.62
CA LEU A 127 3.28 -9.21 4.55
C LEU A 127 4.05 -9.80 5.72
N VAL A 128 4.73 -10.93 5.48
CA VAL A 128 5.68 -11.44 6.47
C VAL A 128 6.95 -10.60 6.45
N ASN A 129 7.43 -10.21 7.64
CA ASN A 129 8.73 -9.59 7.86
C ASN A 129 9.79 -10.32 7.03
N LEU A 130 10.27 -9.66 5.96
CA LEU A 130 11.30 -10.20 5.05
C LEU A 130 12.63 -10.50 5.76
N SER A 131 12.75 -10.20 7.06
CA SER A 131 13.96 -10.35 7.86
C SER A 131 14.10 -11.68 8.62
N VAL A 132 13.10 -12.58 8.70
CA VAL A 132 13.19 -13.74 9.64
C VAL A 132 12.79 -15.11 9.07
N ILE A 133 12.71 -15.32 7.75
CA ILE A 133 12.48 -16.70 7.25
C ILE A 133 13.57 -17.11 6.26
N PRO A 134 14.65 -17.76 6.73
CA PRO A 134 15.39 -18.67 5.86
C PRO A 134 14.41 -19.77 5.48
N ASP A 135 14.10 -19.89 4.18
CA ASP A 135 13.28 -20.97 3.57
C ASP A 135 11.75 -20.75 3.46
N SER A 136 11.22 -19.52 3.53
CA SER A 136 9.81 -19.31 3.12
C SER A 136 9.68 -19.44 1.60
N THR A 137 8.95 -20.45 1.14
CA THR A 137 8.51 -20.57 -0.26
C THR A 137 7.37 -19.57 -0.54
N ALA A 138 7.13 -19.24 -1.81
CA ALA A 138 6.08 -18.31 -2.21
C ALA A 138 4.66 -18.72 -1.73
N SER A 139 4.46 -19.99 -1.37
CA SER A 139 3.20 -20.54 -0.86
C SER A 139 2.90 -20.19 0.60
N ASP A 140 3.87 -19.71 1.40
CA ASP A 140 3.64 -19.32 2.80
C ASP A 140 3.09 -17.88 2.96
N ARG A 141 2.76 -17.21 1.85
CA ARG A 141 2.38 -15.80 1.83
C ARG A 141 0.98 -15.67 1.24
N GLY A 142 -0.02 -15.79 2.12
CA GLY A 142 -1.43 -15.89 1.73
C GLY A 142 -1.94 -14.61 1.08
N PHE A 143 -2.26 -14.71 -0.22
CA PHE A 143 -3.30 -13.88 -0.83
C PHE A 143 -4.61 -14.65 -0.76
N THR A 144 -5.64 -14.05 -0.18
CA THR A 144 -6.98 -14.64 -0.18
C THR A 144 -7.98 -13.57 -0.58
N SER A 145 -8.67 -13.83 -1.67
CA SER A 145 -9.74 -12.96 -2.17
C SER A 145 -11.06 -13.32 -1.50
N TYR A 146 -11.72 -12.33 -0.92
CA TYR A 146 -13.12 -12.44 -0.54
C TYR A 146 -13.94 -11.76 -1.63
N GLY A 147 -14.93 -12.48 -2.18
CA GLY A 147 -15.93 -11.85 -3.04
C GLY A 147 -16.61 -10.74 -2.23
N SER A 148 -16.52 -9.51 -2.69
CA SER A 148 -17.11 -8.36 -2.00
C SER A 148 -17.92 -7.56 -3.00
N PRO A 149 -19.16 -7.16 -2.68
CA PRO A 149 -19.87 -6.21 -3.51
C PRO A 149 -19.08 -4.90 -3.47
N PHE A 150 -18.61 -4.43 -4.62
CA PHE A 150 -18.25 -3.03 -4.93
C PHE A 150 -17.84 -2.15 -3.74
N ALA A 151 -16.72 -2.46 -3.09
CA ALA A 151 -16.24 -1.66 -1.96
C ALA A 151 -15.76 -0.28 -2.45
N ASN A 152 -16.50 0.78 -2.11
CA ASN A 152 -16.10 2.16 -2.35
C ASN A 152 -15.17 2.69 -1.25
N ASP A 153 -15.44 2.26 -0.01
CA ASP A 153 -14.62 2.53 1.17
C ASP A 153 -14.66 1.30 2.09
N LEU A 154 -13.57 1.03 2.79
CA LEU A 154 -13.51 0.03 3.85
C LEU A 154 -12.79 0.56 5.10
N LYS A 155 -13.22 0.08 6.27
CA LYS A 155 -12.53 0.33 7.54
C LYS A 155 -12.55 -0.92 8.41
N VAL A 156 -11.46 -1.16 9.12
CA VAL A 156 -11.38 -2.17 10.18
C VAL A 156 -11.55 -1.45 11.52
N LYS A 157 -12.46 -1.93 12.36
CA LYS A 157 -12.67 -1.42 13.72
C LYS A 157 -13.14 -2.54 14.64
N ASP A 158 -12.53 -2.66 15.82
CA ASP A 158 -12.91 -3.63 16.86
C ASP A 158 -13.08 -5.06 16.32
N ALA A 159 -12.11 -5.54 15.51
CA ALA A 159 -12.13 -6.82 14.81
C ALA A 159 -13.26 -7.02 13.77
N ASN A 160 -13.97 -5.94 13.39
CA ASN A 160 -15.00 -5.96 12.36
C ASN A 160 -14.50 -5.24 11.09
N LEU A 161 -14.89 -5.78 9.93
CA LEU A 161 -14.72 -5.14 8.63
C LEU A 161 -16.02 -4.42 8.25
N PHE A 162 -15.93 -3.10 8.10
CA PHE A 162 -17.01 -2.26 7.59
C PHE A 162 -16.73 -1.94 6.13
N VAL A 163 -17.67 -2.27 5.25
CA VAL A 163 -17.54 -2.03 3.81
C VAL A 163 -18.69 -1.14 3.35
N ALA A 164 -18.36 0.01 2.76
CA ALA A 164 -19.30 0.86 2.08
C ALA A 164 -19.45 0.37 0.64
N VAL A 165 -20.68 0.00 0.27
CA VAL A 165 -20.99 -0.57 -1.04
C VAL A 165 -22.08 0.25 -1.72
N ASP A 166 -22.00 0.39 -3.04
CA ASP A 166 -23.09 0.95 -3.86
C ASP A 166 -23.90 -0.19 -4.49
N SER A 167 -25.20 0.03 -4.69
CA SER A 167 -26.07 -0.92 -5.37
C SER A 167 -25.96 -0.73 -6.88
N ARG A 168 -25.28 -1.65 -7.57
CA ARG A 168 -25.35 -1.80 -9.03
C ARG A 168 -25.52 -3.25 -9.40
#